data_AF-A0A7S0E8M3-F1
#
_entry.id   AF-A0A7S0E8M3-F1
#
_cell.length_a   1.000
_cell.length_b   1.000
_cell.length_c   1.000
_cell.angle_alpha   90.00
_cell.angle_beta   90.00
_cell.angle_gamma   90.00
#
_symmetry.space_group_name_H-M   'P 1'
#
loop_
_entity.id
_entity.type
_entity.pdbx_description
1 polymer ?
#
loop_
_entity_poly.entity_id
_entity_poly.type
_entity_poly.pdbx_seq_one_letter_code
_entity_poly.pdbx_strand_id
1 'polypeptide(L)'
;YVLFTYERLRDVRLVYVPPMSLGCFGGDTDNFEWPRHTADFTLLRAYVGPDGSAAEYAPENVPYKPATHIQVSTKGASEGDFVFLLGFPGNTMRYAPACRLAYSDEVAVPALVQDFGEKLGLIATHATDRAAALKMATARKGLANEYKRSVGKRVMMRKLRLQQEREAEEEALCAAAPTAAPLLAQLATVYARLRATSEISAALDGMRGIYHGSSLLAVGQAVHEGGLEAAKPDAERETAYRERNLPFMVKRLAKRLVDLHPPHESALIRRAAAVAAKLPLGLLPADTDALEQLATALEAAPLDSRGAWPPLAALSA
;
A
#
# COMPACT_ATOMS: atom_id res chain seq x y z
N TYR A 1 -7.51 -13.01 21.82
CA TYR A 1 -6.43 -13.25 20.84
C TYR A 1 -6.47 -14.69 20.39
N VAL A 2 -6.12 -14.96 19.13
CA VAL A 2 -6.02 -16.31 18.56
C VAL A 2 -4.62 -16.47 17.98
N LEU A 3 -3.98 -17.61 18.23
CA LEU A 3 -2.66 -17.95 17.67
C LEU A 3 -2.86 -18.91 16.50
N PHE A 4 -2.24 -18.59 15.37
CA PHE A 4 -2.19 -19.46 14.21
C PHE A 4 -0.74 -19.92 13.99
N THR A 5 -0.56 -21.21 13.79
CA THR A 5 0.70 -21.80 13.36
C THR A 5 0.65 -22.05 11.86
N TYR A 6 1.71 -21.65 11.16
CA TYR A 6 1.80 -21.79 9.71
C TYR A 6 3.10 -22.47 9.34
N GLU A 7 3.03 -23.38 8.37
CA GLU A 7 4.20 -23.79 7.61
C GLU A 7 4.44 -22.77 6.49
N ARG A 8 5.63 -22.16 6.47
CA ARG A 8 5.97 -21.12 5.50
C ARG A 8 6.85 -21.71 4.40
N LEU A 9 6.26 -22.05 3.26
CA LEU A 9 7.00 -22.43 2.05
C LEU A 9 7.67 -21.20 1.44
N ARG A 10 8.99 -21.27 1.20
CA ARG A 10 9.81 -20.11 0.81
C ARG A 10 10.26 -20.14 -0.66
N ASP A 11 10.28 -21.31 -1.28
CA ASP A 11 10.49 -21.49 -2.72
C ASP A 11 9.14 -21.61 -3.45
N VAL A 12 8.71 -20.53 -4.10
CA VAL A 12 7.49 -20.49 -4.91
C VAL A 12 7.85 -19.99 -6.31
N ARG A 13 7.62 -20.84 -7.31
CA ARG A 13 8.03 -20.61 -8.70
C ARG A 13 6.83 -20.35 -9.59
N LEU A 14 7.03 -19.45 -10.56
CA LEU A 14 6.05 -19.19 -11.60
C LEU A 14 5.92 -20.39 -12.54
N VAL A 15 4.69 -20.83 -12.78
CA VAL A 15 4.38 -21.91 -13.74
C VAL A 15 3.74 -21.35 -15.00
N TYR A 16 2.76 -20.46 -14.83
CA TYR A 16 2.02 -19.90 -15.96
C TYR A 16 1.47 -18.51 -15.63
N VAL A 17 1.57 -17.60 -16.60
CA VAL A 17 0.93 -16.29 -16.60
C VAL A 17 0.24 -16.12 -17.95
N PRO A 18 -1.06 -15.80 -18.00
CA PRO A 18 -1.72 -15.47 -19.27
C PRO A 18 -1.13 -14.19 -19.86
N PRO A 19 -1.24 -13.98 -21.19
CA PRO A 19 -0.90 -12.70 -21.81
C PRO A 19 -1.61 -11.54 -21.10
N MET A 20 -0.95 -10.37 -20.99
CA MET A 20 -1.55 -9.21 -20.32
C MET A 20 -2.88 -8.79 -20.94
N SER A 21 -3.06 -8.99 -22.25
CA SER A 21 -4.32 -8.73 -22.95
C SER A 21 -5.50 -9.55 -22.43
N LEU A 22 -5.25 -10.70 -21.78
CA LEU A 22 -6.27 -11.52 -21.14
C LEU A 22 -6.29 -11.31 -19.62
N GLY A 23 -5.12 -11.38 -18.98
CA GLY A 23 -4.99 -11.26 -17.52
C GLY A 23 -5.31 -9.87 -16.98
N CYS A 24 -5.23 -8.84 -17.83
CA CYS A 24 -5.58 -7.46 -17.50
C CYS A 24 -6.52 -6.85 -18.55
N PHE A 25 -7.33 -7.68 -19.23
CA PHE A 25 -8.36 -7.22 -20.16
C PHE A 25 -9.25 -6.14 -19.52
N GLY A 26 -9.50 -5.05 -20.25
CA GLY A 26 -10.25 -3.89 -19.76
C GLY A 26 -9.48 -2.93 -18.86
N GLY A 27 -8.31 -3.33 -18.33
CA GLY A 27 -7.42 -2.48 -17.55
C GLY A 27 -8.12 -1.74 -16.40
N ASP A 28 -7.77 -0.46 -16.24
CA ASP A 28 -8.35 0.44 -15.23
C ASP A 28 -9.83 0.76 -15.51
N THR A 29 -10.24 0.76 -16.78
CA THR A 29 -11.63 1.04 -17.21
C THR A 29 -12.59 0.05 -16.57
N ASP A 30 -12.32 -1.24 -16.72
CA ASP A 30 -13.21 -2.29 -16.23
C ASP A 30 -13.00 -2.60 -14.74
N ASN A 31 -11.97 -2.01 -14.08
CA ASN A 31 -11.65 -2.34 -12.69
C ASN A 31 -12.80 -1.92 -11.76
N PHE A 32 -13.29 -2.79 -10.88
CA PHE A 32 -14.52 -2.59 -10.08
C PHE A 32 -15.83 -2.45 -10.90
N GLU A 33 -15.83 -2.79 -12.18
CA GLU A 33 -17.05 -2.76 -13.01
C GLU A 33 -17.62 -4.17 -13.24
N TRP A 34 -18.93 -4.20 -13.51
CA TRP A 34 -19.65 -5.34 -14.07
C TRP A 34 -20.52 -4.84 -15.24
N PRO A 35 -20.55 -5.50 -16.41
CA PRO A 35 -19.94 -6.80 -16.77
C PRO A 35 -18.40 -6.81 -16.81
N ARG A 36 -17.79 -7.99 -16.66
CA ARG A 36 -16.33 -8.19 -16.62
C ARG A 36 -15.91 -9.40 -17.44
N HIS A 37 -14.83 -9.28 -18.20
CA HIS A 37 -14.34 -10.31 -19.13
C HIS A 37 -12.83 -10.63 -18.95
N THR A 38 -12.28 -10.33 -17.77
CA THR A 38 -10.84 -10.48 -17.47
C THR A 38 -10.50 -11.90 -16.99
N ALA A 39 -9.48 -12.52 -17.57
CA ALA A 39 -8.95 -13.83 -17.13
C ALA A 39 -7.85 -13.65 -16.07
N ASP A 40 -8.21 -13.10 -14.92
CA ASP A 40 -7.26 -12.70 -13.86
C ASP A 40 -6.79 -13.89 -13.01
N PHE A 41 -5.84 -14.68 -13.54
CA PHE A 41 -5.21 -15.77 -12.80
C PHE A 41 -3.72 -15.93 -13.15
N THR A 42 -2.99 -16.60 -12.27
CA THR A 42 -1.60 -17.05 -12.48
C THR A 42 -1.42 -18.36 -11.74
N LEU A 43 -0.62 -19.26 -12.30
CA LEU A 43 -0.29 -20.53 -11.67
C LEU A 43 1.11 -20.47 -11.08
N LEU A 44 1.19 -20.80 -9.80
CA LEU A 44 2.44 -20.91 -9.03
C LEU A 44 2.59 -22.34 -8.55
N ARG A 45 3.83 -22.76 -8.29
CA ARG A 45 4.15 -24.04 -7.67
C ARG A 45 5.09 -23.83 -6.50
N ALA A 46 4.72 -24.36 -5.35
CA ALA A 46 5.57 -24.38 -4.17
C ALA A 46 6.53 -25.58 -4.20
N TYR A 47 7.73 -25.36 -3.69
CA TYR A 47 8.81 -26.34 -3.60
C TYR A 47 9.33 -26.43 -2.15
N VAL A 48 9.87 -27.59 -1.82
CA VAL A 48 10.47 -27.93 -0.52
C VAL A 48 11.82 -28.61 -0.72
N GLY A 49 12.62 -28.68 0.34
CA GLY A 49 13.84 -29.48 0.34
C GLY A 49 13.53 -30.96 0.02
N PRO A 50 14.53 -31.74 -0.42
CA PRO A 50 14.34 -33.18 -0.68
C PRO A 50 13.82 -33.97 0.54
N ASP A 51 14.03 -33.44 1.76
CA ASP A 51 13.54 -33.97 3.03
C ASP A 51 12.07 -33.59 3.34
N GLY A 52 11.45 -32.77 2.49
CA GLY A 52 10.09 -32.25 2.66
C GLY A 52 10.01 -30.96 3.48
N SER A 53 11.12 -30.41 3.98
CA SER A 53 11.13 -29.22 4.82
C SER A 53 11.04 -27.92 4.00
N ALA A 54 10.51 -26.87 4.63
CA ALA A 54 10.47 -25.54 4.02
C ALA A 54 11.87 -24.96 3.79
N ALA A 55 12.29 -24.89 2.53
CA ALA A 55 13.61 -24.42 2.11
C ALA A 55 13.55 -23.11 1.31
N GLU A 56 14.66 -22.36 1.31
CA GLU A 56 14.92 -21.31 0.32
C GLU A 56 15.09 -21.93 -1.07
N TYR A 57 15.12 -21.09 -2.12
CA TYR A 57 15.33 -21.56 -3.49
C TYR A 57 16.61 -22.38 -3.63
N ALA A 58 16.49 -23.59 -4.17
CA ALA A 58 17.60 -24.42 -4.62
C ALA A 58 17.18 -25.24 -5.87
N PRO A 59 18.06 -25.42 -6.87
CA PRO A 59 17.75 -26.23 -8.07
C PRO A 59 17.25 -27.64 -7.75
N GLU A 60 17.77 -28.25 -6.68
CA GLU A 60 17.46 -29.60 -6.19
C GLU A 60 16.15 -29.72 -5.41
N ASN A 61 15.50 -28.61 -5.06
CA ASN A 61 14.22 -28.65 -4.37
C ASN A 61 13.16 -29.39 -5.20
N VAL A 62 12.27 -30.09 -4.52
CA VAL A 62 11.21 -30.91 -5.14
C VAL A 62 9.84 -30.26 -4.97
N PRO A 63 8.87 -30.52 -5.88
CA PRO A 63 7.51 -29.99 -5.72
C PRO A 63 6.88 -30.40 -4.40
N TYR A 64 6.31 -29.43 -3.68
CA TYR A 64 5.58 -29.69 -2.45
C TYR A 64 4.35 -30.57 -2.71
N LYS A 65 4.13 -31.56 -1.84
CA LYS A 65 2.97 -32.47 -1.89
C LYS A 65 1.97 -32.08 -0.80
N PRO A 66 0.91 -31.31 -1.12
CA PRO A 66 -0.07 -30.92 -0.13
C PRO A 66 -0.93 -32.12 0.31
N ALA A 67 -1.41 -32.10 1.55
CA ALA A 67 -2.34 -33.12 2.05
C ALA A 67 -3.66 -33.15 1.26
N THR A 68 -4.14 -31.99 0.81
CA THR A 68 -5.38 -31.82 0.03
C THR A 68 -5.21 -30.74 -1.02
N HIS A 69 -5.95 -30.83 -2.13
CA HIS A 69 -6.06 -29.78 -3.15
C HIS A 69 -7.50 -29.66 -3.67
N ILE A 70 -7.86 -28.47 -4.16
CA ILE A 70 -9.17 -28.18 -4.74
C ILE A 70 -9.30 -28.88 -6.09
N GLN A 71 -10.43 -29.55 -6.32
CA GLN A 71 -10.78 -30.13 -7.62
C GLN A 71 -11.50 -29.08 -8.47
N VAL A 72 -11.14 -28.99 -9.75
CA VAL A 72 -11.77 -28.04 -10.68
C VAL A 72 -13.00 -28.69 -11.31
N SER A 73 -14.16 -28.04 -11.18
CA SER A 73 -15.39 -28.46 -11.86
C SER A 73 -15.41 -27.96 -13.31
N THR A 74 -15.81 -28.80 -14.25
CA THR A 74 -16.01 -28.44 -15.67
C THR A 74 -17.46 -28.05 -15.98
N LYS A 75 -18.36 -28.07 -14.98
CA LYS A 75 -19.81 -27.81 -15.18
C LYS A 75 -20.16 -26.33 -15.32
N GLY A 76 -19.23 -25.42 -15.03
CA GLY A 76 -19.52 -23.99 -14.94
C GLY A 76 -20.28 -23.62 -13.66
N ALA A 77 -20.83 -22.41 -13.63
CA ALA A 77 -21.70 -21.90 -12.56
C ALA A 77 -22.97 -21.29 -13.16
N SER A 78 -24.10 -21.47 -12.49
CA SER A 78 -25.42 -20.95 -12.88
C SER A 78 -25.98 -20.01 -11.81
N GLU A 79 -26.97 -19.20 -12.18
CA GLU A 79 -27.70 -18.37 -11.23
C GLU A 79 -28.36 -19.24 -10.14
N GLY A 80 -28.20 -18.83 -8.88
CA GLY A 80 -28.71 -19.57 -7.72
C GLY A 80 -27.80 -20.68 -7.19
N ASP A 81 -26.70 -21.01 -7.86
CA ASP A 81 -25.74 -21.99 -7.36
C ASP A 81 -25.10 -21.53 -6.04
N PHE A 82 -24.92 -22.48 -5.12
CA PHE A 82 -24.21 -22.21 -3.87
C PHE A 82 -22.72 -21.99 -4.15
N VAL A 83 -22.19 -20.87 -3.65
CA VAL A 83 -20.78 -20.52 -3.75
C VAL A 83 -20.23 -20.26 -2.34
N PHE A 84 -19.10 -20.90 -2.04
CA PHE A 84 -18.35 -20.69 -0.81
C PHE A 84 -16.93 -20.22 -1.12
N LEU A 85 -16.52 -19.15 -0.44
CA LEU A 85 -15.23 -18.49 -0.67
C LEU A 85 -14.38 -18.61 0.60
N LEU A 86 -13.23 -19.27 0.47
CA LEU A 86 -12.19 -19.32 1.49
C LEU A 86 -11.09 -18.32 1.14
N GLY A 87 -10.67 -17.55 2.14
CA GLY A 87 -9.59 -16.59 1.95
C GLY A 87 -9.19 -15.89 3.23
N PHE A 88 -8.26 -14.97 3.09
CA PHE A 88 -7.71 -14.17 4.19
C PHE A 88 -8.10 -12.70 3.98
N PRO A 89 -9.35 -12.30 4.29
CA PRO A 89 -9.75 -10.91 4.16
C PRO A 89 -8.86 -10.04 5.06
N GLY A 90 -8.22 -9.02 4.49
CA GLY A 90 -7.21 -8.24 5.18
C GLY A 90 -7.75 -7.50 6.41
N ASN A 91 -8.76 -6.64 6.21
CA ASN A 91 -9.41 -5.93 7.32
C ASN A 91 -10.83 -5.51 6.95
N THR A 92 -11.74 -5.50 7.92
CA THR A 92 -13.08 -4.93 7.78
C THR A 92 -13.41 -4.09 9.01
N MET A 93 -14.17 -3.01 8.81
CA MET A 93 -14.52 -2.07 9.89
C MET A 93 -16.04 -2.03 10.05
N ARG A 94 -16.70 -3.21 10.12
CA ARG A 94 -18.17 -3.31 10.17
C ARG A 94 -18.78 -2.63 11.40
N TYR A 95 -18.04 -2.60 12.50
CA TYR A 95 -18.43 -1.96 13.77
C TYR A 95 -17.79 -0.57 13.94
N ALA A 96 -17.44 0.11 12.85
CA ALA A 96 -16.94 1.47 12.90
C ALA A 96 -18.00 2.40 13.52
N PRO A 97 -17.64 3.27 14.49
CA PRO A 97 -18.60 4.21 15.05
C PRO A 97 -18.95 5.31 14.04
N ALA A 98 -20.08 5.98 14.24
CA ALA A 98 -20.56 7.05 13.36
C ALA A 98 -19.53 8.17 13.17
N CYS A 99 -18.85 8.56 14.25
CA CYS A 99 -17.78 9.56 14.20
C CYS A 99 -16.59 9.15 13.31
N ARG A 100 -16.29 7.85 13.19
CA ARG A 100 -15.29 7.32 12.25
C ARG A 100 -15.79 7.41 10.81
N LEU A 101 -17.07 7.12 10.57
CA LEU A 101 -17.68 7.21 9.24
C LEU A 101 -17.67 8.67 8.76
N ALA A 102 -18.03 9.62 9.63
CA ALA A 102 -17.96 11.06 9.37
C ALA A 102 -16.52 11.52 9.08
N TYR A 103 -15.54 11.12 9.90
CA TYR A 103 -14.12 11.40 9.64
C TYR A 103 -13.67 10.82 8.30
N SER A 104 -14.11 9.60 7.97
CA SER A 104 -13.78 8.96 6.70
C SER A 104 -14.34 9.73 5.51
N ASP A 105 -15.61 10.14 5.55
CA ASP A 105 -16.27 10.82 4.43
C ASP A 105 -15.77 12.26 4.21
N GLU A 106 -15.50 12.97 5.30
CA GLU A 106 -15.21 14.41 5.26
C GLU A 106 -13.72 14.72 5.20
N VAL A 107 -12.85 13.83 5.69
CA VAL A 107 -11.42 14.10 5.84
C VAL A 107 -10.58 13.05 5.13
N ALA A 108 -10.63 11.79 5.60
CA ALA A 108 -9.64 10.79 5.18
C ALA A 108 -9.79 10.37 3.71
N VAL A 109 -11.00 10.06 3.26
CA VAL A 109 -11.23 9.63 1.86
C VAL A 109 -11.01 10.78 0.87
N PRO A 110 -11.50 12.01 1.11
CA PRO A 110 -11.16 13.15 0.26
C PRO A 110 -9.65 13.40 0.14
N ALA A 111 -8.90 13.34 1.24
CA ALA A 111 -7.45 13.51 1.23
C ALA A 111 -6.74 12.43 0.40
N LEU A 112 -7.16 11.16 0.50
CA LEU A 112 -6.63 10.07 -0.32
C LEU A 112 -6.94 10.25 -1.81
N VAL A 113 -8.17 10.67 -2.16
CA VAL A 113 -8.56 10.93 -3.55
C VAL A 113 -7.70 12.05 -4.14
N GLN A 114 -7.51 13.14 -3.40
CA GLN A 114 -6.64 14.23 -3.82
C GLN A 114 -5.18 13.77 -3.99
N ASP A 115 -4.61 13.11 -2.97
CA ASP A 115 -3.21 12.68 -2.99
C ASP A 115 -2.91 11.70 -4.13
N PHE A 116 -3.79 10.72 -4.35
CA PHE A 116 -3.59 9.74 -5.43
C PHE A 116 -3.85 10.34 -6.80
N GLY A 117 -4.82 11.26 -6.92
CA GLY A 117 -5.07 11.98 -8.17
C GLY A 117 -3.87 12.84 -8.60
N GLU A 118 -3.28 13.58 -7.66
CA GLU A 118 -2.07 14.39 -7.92
C GLU A 118 -0.88 13.51 -8.31
N LYS A 119 -0.64 12.40 -7.60
CA LYS A 119 0.44 11.45 -7.94
C LYS A 119 0.23 10.78 -9.30
N LEU A 120 -1.00 10.44 -9.67
CA LEU A 120 -1.33 9.95 -11.01
C LEU A 120 -1.05 11.02 -12.08
N GLY A 121 -1.32 12.29 -11.78
CA GLY A 121 -0.95 13.42 -12.63
C GLY A 121 0.56 13.52 -12.83
N LEU A 122 1.36 13.39 -11.77
CA LEU A 122 2.82 13.36 -11.86
C LEU A 122 3.32 12.21 -12.75
N ILE A 123 2.76 11.00 -12.57
CA ILE A 123 3.09 9.86 -13.43
C ILE A 123 2.76 10.18 -14.90
N ALA A 124 1.59 10.78 -15.18
CA ALA A 124 1.21 11.13 -16.54
C ALA A 124 2.16 12.15 -17.17
N THR A 125 2.61 13.15 -16.41
CA THR A 125 3.60 14.14 -16.85
C THR A 125 4.96 13.53 -17.17
N HIS A 126 5.41 12.55 -16.37
CA HIS A 126 6.76 12.00 -16.49
C HIS A 126 6.84 10.70 -17.28
N ALA A 127 5.73 10.03 -17.60
CA ALA A 127 5.69 8.83 -18.44
C ALA A 127 5.78 9.20 -19.93
N THR A 128 6.81 9.97 -20.30
CA THR A 128 7.01 10.55 -21.63
C THR A 128 7.42 9.54 -22.69
N ASP A 129 7.99 8.40 -22.29
CA ASP A 129 8.38 7.31 -23.18
C ASP A 129 8.07 5.93 -22.57
N ARG A 130 8.30 4.87 -23.35
CA ARG A 130 8.02 3.48 -22.95
C ARG A 130 8.86 3.02 -21.74
N ALA A 131 10.12 3.44 -21.65
CA ALA A 131 11.00 3.04 -20.56
C ALA A 131 10.58 3.72 -19.25
N ALA A 132 10.29 5.02 -19.28
CA ALA A 132 9.74 5.76 -18.15
C ALA A 132 8.38 5.18 -17.71
N ALA A 133 7.49 4.93 -18.67
CA ALA A 133 6.18 4.33 -18.40
C ALA A 133 6.30 2.94 -17.74
N LEU A 134 7.28 2.12 -18.16
CA LEU A 134 7.51 0.80 -17.59
C LEU A 134 7.96 0.87 -16.12
N LYS A 135 8.89 1.77 -15.80
CA LYS A 135 9.35 2.01 -14.42
C LYS A 135 8.20 2.43 -13.49
N MET A 136 7.28 3.24 -14.00
CA MET A 136 6.14 3.74 -13.21
C MET A 136 4.88 2.86 -13.28
N ALA A 137 4.85 1.81 -14.10
CA ALA A 137 3.65 1.01 -14.37
C ALA A 137 3.05 0.39 -13.09
N THR A 138 3.89 -0.16 -12.21
CA THR A 138 3.44 -0.75 -10.94
C THR A 138 2.84 0.30 -10.00
N ALA A 139 3.48 1.46 -9.87
CA ALA A 139 2.99 2.55 -9.04
C ALA A 139 1.67 3.12 -9.60
N ARG A 140 1.60 3.31 -10.93
CA ARG A 140 0.38 3.75 -11.62
C ARG A 140 -0.78 2.81 -11.36
N LYS A 141 -0.60 1.50 -11.56
CA LYS A 141 -1.65 0.49 -11.34
C LYS A 141 -2.13 0.49 -9.89
N GLY A 142 -1.21 0.54 -8.92
CA GLY A 142 -1.53 0.63 -7.50
C GLY A 142 -2.35 1.88 -7.17
N LEU A 143 -1.85 3.06 -7.57
CA LEU A 143 -2.53 4.33 -7.33
C LEU A 143 -3.90 4.42 -8.01
N ALA A 144 -4.02 3.99 -9.28
CA ALA A 144 -5.28 4.03 -10.01
C ALA A 144 -6.35 3.14 -9.35
N ASN A 145 -5.96 1.95 -8.88
CA ASN A 145 -6.83 1.05 -8.13
C ASN A 145 -7.32 1.68 -6.82
N GLU A 146 -6.40 2.23 -6.03
CA GLU A 146 -6.72 2.86 -4.75
C GLU A 146 -7.55 4.12 -4.92
N TYR A 147 -7.29 4.92 -5.95
CA TYR A 147 -8.04 6.11 -6.32
C TYR A 147 -9.48 5.74 -6.69
N LYS A 148 -9.68 4.81 -7.64
CA LYS A 148 -11.02 4.38 -8.07
C LYS A 148 -11.82 3.80 -6.90
N ARG A 149 -11.18 2.96 -6.07
CA ARG A 149 -11.80 2.41 -4.86
C ARG A 149 -12.22 3.51 -3.88
N SER A 150 -11.38 4.53 -3.66
CA SER A 150 -11.66 5.61 -2.71
C SER A 150 -12.80 6.51 -3.20
N VAL A 151 -12.84 6.82 -4.50
CA VAL A 151 -13.96 7.53 -5.13
C VAL A 151 -15.26 6.72 -4.98
N GLY A 152 -15.24 5.44 -5.34
CA GLY A 152 -16.41 4.56 -5.22
C GLY A 152 -16.91 4.43 -3.78
N LYS A 153 -15.99 4.28 -2.81
CA LYS A 153 -16.31 4.23 -1.39
C LYS A 153 -17.05 5.50 -0.95
N ARG A 154 -16.56 6.69 -1.32
CA ARG A 154 -17.20 7.96 -0.95
C ARG A 154 -18.62 8.07 -1.50
N VAL A 155 -18.81 7.73 -2.78
CA VAL A 155 -20.13 7.76 -3.43
C VAL A 155 -21.09 6.80 -2.73
N MET A 156 -20.66 5.56 -2.48
CA MET A 156 -21.52 4.53 -1.91
C MET A 156 -21.83 4.76 -0.43
N MET A 157 -20.87 5.25 0.36
CA MET A 157 -21.11 5.60 1.77
C MET A 157 -22.26 6.61 1.91
N ARG A 158 -22.26 7.64 1.06
CA ARG A 158 -23.31 8.67 1.04
C ARG A 158 -24.62 8.16 0.48
N LYS A 159 -24.58 7.40 -0.63
CA LYS A 159 -25.78 6.84 -1.27
C LYS A 159 -26.53 5.89 -0.33
N LEU A 160 -25.80 5.05 0.41
CA LEU A 160 -26.36 4.10 1.36
C LEU A 160 -26.69 4.72 2.72
N ARG A 161 -26.31 5.98 2.97
CA ARG A 161 -26.54 6.67 4.26
C ARG A 161 -25.99 5.89 5.46
N LEU A 162 -24.80 5.30 5.29
CA LEU A 162 -24.20 4.41 6.30
C LEU A 162 -23.93 5.11 7.64
N GLN A 163 -23.65 6.41 7.61
CA GLN A 163 -23.47 7.17 8.84
C GLN A 163 -24.78 7.25 9.63
N GLN A 164 -25.89 7.59 8.97
CA GLN A 164 -27.20 7.69 9.62
C GLN A 164 -27.67 6.34 10.15
N GLU A 165 -27.43 5.27 9.39
CA GLU A 165 -27.70 3.90 9.84
C GLU A 165 -26.91 3.57 11.12
N ARG A 166 -25.61 3.91 11.15
CA ARG A 166 -24.75 3.71 12.32
C ARG A 166 -25.17 4.56 13.51
N GLU A 167 -25.59 5.81 13.30
CA GLU A 167 -26.09 6.69 14.36
C GLU A 167 -27.34 6.10 15.03
N ALA A 168 -28.28 5.56 14.24
CA ALA A 168 -29.46 4.89 14.77
C ALA A 168 -29.11 3.59 15.53
N GLU A 169 -28.15 2.81 15.02
CA GLU A 169 -27.63 1.63 15.75
C GLU A 169 -26.97 2.01 17.08
N GLU A 170 -26.22 3.11 17.11
CA GLU A 170 -25.57 3.63 18.31
C GLU A 170 -26.58 4.16 19.34
N GLU A 171 -27.64 4.84 18.90
CA GLU A 171 -28.73 5.27 19.78
C GLU A 171 -29.43 4.08 20.43
N ALA A 172 -29.77 3.06 19.63
CA ALA A 172 -30.34 1.81 20.14
C ALA A 172 -29.39 1.10 21.11
N LEU A 173 -28.08 1.11 20.82
CA LEU A 173 -27.06 0.56 21.71
C LEU A 173 -27.01 1.32 23.03
N CYS A 174 -27.07 2.65 23.03
CA CYS A 174 -27.06 3.45 24.25
C CYS A 174 -28.33 3.25 25.08
N ALA A 175 -29.48 3.06 24.44
CA ALA A 175 -30.72 2.73 25.13
C ALA A 175 -30.66 1.36 25.81
N ALA A 176 -30.07 0.35 25.14
CA ALA A 176 -29.92 -1.00 25.69
C ALA A 176 -28.76 -1.10 26.71
N ALA A 177 -27.71 -0.32 26.53
CA ALA A 177 -26.50 -0.32 27.35
C ALA A 177 -25.99 1.12 27.56
N PRO A 178 -26.50 1.84 28.58
CA PRO A 178 -26.14 3.25 28.83
C PRO A 178 -24.65 3.50 29.03
N THR A 179 -23.87 2.47 29.41
CA THR A 179 -22.40 2.53 29.51
C THR A 179 -21.70 2.74 28.16
N ALA A 180 -22.37 2.51 27.02
CA ALA A 180 -21.84 2.76 25.69
C ALA A 180 -21.68 4.26 25.39
N ALA A 181 -22.57 5.11 25.92
CA ALA A 181 -22.57 6.54 25.65
C ALA A 181 -21.23 7.24 25.99
N PRO A 182 -20.65 7.09 27.19
CA PRO A 182 -19.36 7.70 27.49
C PRO A 182 -18.21 7.14 26.64
N LEU A 183 -18.28 5.89 26.18
CA LEU A 183 -17.26 5.30 25.30
C LEU A 183 -17.33 5.88 23.89
N LEU A 184 -18.54 6.04 23.34
CA LEU A 184 -18.75 6.69 22.04
C LEU A 184 -18.29 8.16 22.08
N ALA A 185 -18.53 8.87 23.19
CA ALA A 185 -18.04 10.24 23.39
C ALA A 185 -16.49 10.32 23.41
N GLN A 186 -15.81 9.34 24.03
CA GLN A 186 -14.35 9.25 23.98
C GLN A 186 -13.85 9.00 22.56
N LEU A 187 -14.49 8.10 21.82
CA LEU A 187 -14.15 7.85 20.41
C LEU A 187 -14.34 9.11 19.56
N ALA A 188 -15.43 9.85 19.76
CA ALA A 188 -15.67 11.13 19.08
C ALA A 188 -14.54 12.15 19.36
N THR A 189 -14.06 12.22 20.60
CA THR A 189 -12.90 13.06 20.96
C THR A 189 -11.64 12.66 20.20
N VAL A 190 -11.37 11.35 20.07
CA VAL A 190 -10.22 10.84 19.30
C VAL A 190 -10.33 11.24 17.83
N TYR A 191 -11.50 11.07 17.19
CA TYR A 191 -11.68 11.45 15.79
C TYR A 191 -11.66 12.97 15.56
N ALA A 192 -12.13 13.75 16.52
CA ALA A 192 -11.99 15.21 16.49
C ALA A 192 -10.51 15.62 16.49
N ARG A 193 -9.66 14.97 17.31
CA ARG A 193 -8.21 15.20 17.30
C ARG A 193 -7.58 14.79 15.96
N LEU A 194 -7.93 13.61 15.43
CA LEU A 194 -7.44 13.16 14.12
C LEU A 194 -7.81 14.10 12.98
N ARG A 195 -8.99 14.73 13.04
CA ARG A 195 -9.40 15.79 12.12
C ARG A 195 -8.52 17.02 12.27
N ALA A 196 -8.35 17.52 13.49
CA ALA A 196 -7.56 18.70 13.77
C ALA A 196 -6.08 18.56 13.36
N THR A 197 -5.53 17.34 13.39
CA THR A 197 -4.13 17.06 13.02
C THR A 197 -3.97 16.40 11.65
N SER A 198 -5.02 16.41 10.82
CA SER A 198 -5.03 15.69 9.54
C SER A 198 -4.00 16.23 8.54
N GLU A 199 -3.83 17.56 8.45
CA GLU A 199 -2.84 18.18 7.57
C GLU A 199 -1.40 17.83 7.98
N ILE A 200 -1.11 17.82 9.29
CA ILE A 200 0.18 17.40 9.83
C ILE A 200 0.45 15.93 9.46
N SER A 201 -0.56 15.07 9.63
CA SER A 201 -0.44 13.65 9.30
C SER A 201 -0.15 13.46 7.80
N ALA A 202 -0.87 14.17 6.93
CA ALA A 202 -0.67 14.12 5.48
C ALA A 202 0.74 14.59 5.06
N ALA A 203 1.27 15.64 5.68
CA ALA A 203 2.63 16.09 5.40
C ALA A 203 3.69 15.08 5.85
N LEU A 204 3.56 14.52 7.06
CA LEU A 204 4.46 13.48 7.56
C LEU A 204 4.42 12.23 6.69
N ASP A 205 3.23 11.85 6.22
CA ASP A 205 3.03 10.74 5.30
C ASP A 205 3.75 10.98 3.96
N GLY A 206 3.64 12.19 3.41
CA GLY A 206 4.41 12.62 2.24
C GLY A 206 5.91 12.52 2.48
N MET A 207 6.39 13.02 3.61
CA MET A 207 7.80 13.00 4.03
C MET A 207 8.35 11.60 4.31
N ARG A 208 7.49 10.62 4.57
CA ARG A 208 7.84 9.20 4.77
C ARG A 208 7.74 8.38 3.48
N GLY A 209 7.33 8.98 2.36
CA GLY A 209 7.17 8.28 1.08
C GLY A 209 6.12 7.17 1.11
N ILE A 210 5.08 7.31 1.94
CA ILE A 210 3.98 6.33 2.02
C ILE A 210 3.04 6.46 0.82
N TYR A 211 2.21 5.43 0.58
CA TYR A 211 1.24 5.37 -0.52
C TYR A 211 1.81 5.82 -1.88
N HIS A 212 2.88 5.15 -2.34
CA HIS A 212 3.57 5.49 -3.59
C HIS A 212 4.13 6.93 -3.64
N GLY A 213 4.47 7.51 -2.47
CA GLY A 213 5.33 8.69 -2.40
C GLY A 213 6.79 8.38 -2.75
N SER A 214 7.67 9.36 -2.56
CA SER A 214 9.10 9.26 -2.89
C SER A 214 9.73 7.97 -2.35
N SER A 215 10.44 7.26 -3.23
CA SER A 215 11.18 6.06 -2.86
C SER A 215 12.39 6.39 -1.99
N LEU A 216 13.09 7.49 -2.28
CA LEU A 216 14.23 7.97 -1.51
C LEU A 216 13.85 8.38 -0.09
N LEU A 217 12.75 9.12 0.07
CA LEU A 217 12.26 9.50 1.40
C LEU A 217 11.88 8.28 2.23
N ALA A 218 11.22 7.29 1.62
CA ALA A 218 10.89 6.05 2.33
C ALA A 218 12.11 5.22 2.72
N VAL A 219 13.14 5.17 1.85
CA VAL A 219 14.41 4.51 2.16
C VAL A 219 15.15 5.26 3.25
N GLY A 220 15.26 6.58 3.15
CA GLY A 220 15.90 7.44 4.15
C GLY A 220 15.24 7.28 5.53
N GLN A 221 13.91 7.35 5.60
CA GLN A 221 13.16 7.08 6.82
C GLN A 221 13.48 5.69 7.38
N ALA A 222 13.47 4.65 6.55
CA ALA A 222 13.72 3.29 7.01
C ALA A 222 15.16 3.09 7.51
N VAL A 223 16.15 3.74 6.89
CA VAL A 223 17.55 3.69 7.34
C VAL A 223 17.73 4.45 8.65
N HIS A 224 17.13 5.64 8.76
CA HIS A 224 17.17 6.44 9.98
C HIS A 224 16.57 5.69 11.17
N GLU A 225 15.32 5.22 11.03
CA GLU A 225 14.65 4.43 12.07
C GLU A 225 15.40 3.13 12.34
N GLY A 226 15.94 2.47 11.31
CA GLY A 226 16.77 1.28 11.48
C GLY A 226 18.00 1.52 12.35
N GLY A 227 18.62 2.70 12.24
CA GLY A 227 19.73 3.10 13.12
C GLY A 227 19.30 3.27 14.58
N LEU A 228 18.13 3.86 14.83
CA LEU A 228 17.57 4.02 16.16
C LEU A 228 17.18 2.67 16.79
N GLU A 229 16.56 1.79 16.00
CA GLU A 229 16.12 0.46 16.44
C GLU A 229 17.30 -0.49 16.65
N ALA A 230 18.39 -0.36 15.88
CA ALA A 230 19.58 -1.17 16.06
C ALA A 230 20.21 -1.02 17.46
N ALA A 231 20.05 0.14 18.09
CA ALA A 231 20.53 0.41 19.45
C ALA A 231 19.71 -0.29 20.56
N LYS A 232 18.54 -0.83 20.23
CA LYS A 232 17.66 -1.53 21.17
C LYS A 232 17.90 -3.05 21.11
N PRO A 233 17.66 -3.78 22.22
CA PRO A 233 17.53 -5.25 22.18
C PRO A 233 16.46 -5.70 21.18
N ASP A 234 16.68 -6.81 20.46
CA ASP A 234 15.78 -7.23 19.36
C ASP A 234 14.30 -7.38 19.78
N ALA A 235 14.05 -7.83 21.01
CA ALA A 235 12.70 -7.97 21.56
C ALA A 235 11.96 -6.64 21.73
N GLU A 236 12.71 -5.56 21.97
CA GLU A 236 12.21 -4.19 22.13
C GLU A 236 12.14 -3.43 20.81
N ARG A 237 12.74 -3.98 19.74
CA ARG A 237 12.64 -3.37 18.42
C ARG A 237 11.22 -3.40 17.88
N GLU A 238 10.89 -2.32 17.18
CA GLU A 238 9.71 -2.27 16.33
C GLU A 238 9.68 -3.45 15.37
N THR A 239 8.48 -3.98 15.12
CA THR A 239 8.34 -5.28 14.43
C THR A 239 9.07 -5.32 13.09
N ALA A 240 9.05 -4.22 12.33
CA ALA A 240 9.71 -4.13 11.03
C ALA A 240 11.25 -4.23 11.08
N TYR A 241 11.85 -3.86 12.21
CA TYR A 241 13.31 -3.76 12.40
C TYR A 241 13.91 -4.90 13.22
N ARG A 242 13.08 -5.86 13.66
CA ARG A 242 13.57 -7.11 14.28
C ARG A 242 14.39 -7.92 13.28
N GLU A 243 15.42 -8.61 13.75
CA GLU A 243 16.38 -9.35 12.93
C GLU A 243 15.71 -10.28 11.93
N ARG A 244 14.69 -11.03 12.39
CA ARG A 244 13.90 -11.95 11.53
C ARG A 244 13.19 -11.27 10.36
N ASN A 245 12.95 -9.96 10.43
CA ASN A 245 12.20 -9.18 9.46
C ASN A 245 13.10 -8.28 8.58
N LEU A 246 14.35 -8.02 8.98
CA LEU A 246 15.30 -7.21 8.22
C LEU A 246 15.48 -7.66 6.77
N PRO A 247 15.65 -8.96 6.45
CA PRO A 247 15.83 -9.40 5.06
C PRO A 247 14.63 -9.01 4.17
N PHE A 248 13.41 -9.10 4.71
CA PHE A 248 12.19 -8.72 3.98
C PHE A 248 12.11 -7.21 3.78
N MET A 249 12.45 -6.43 4.81
CA MET A 249 12.50 -4.97 4.73
C MET A 249 13.50 -4.52 3.66
N VAL A 250 14.74 -5.04 3.69
CA VAL A 250 15.79 -4.71 2.72
C VAL A 250 15.34 -5.07 1.30
N LYS A 251 14.80 -6.28 1.09
CA LYS A 251 14.28 -6.70 -0.23
C LYS A 251 13.19 -5.74 -0.75
N ARG A 252 12.27 -5.31 0.11
CA ARG A 252 11.19 -4.37 -0.25
C ARG A 252 11.75 -2.98 -0.62
N LEU A 253 12.71 -2.47 0.15
CA LEU A 253 13.33 -1.16 -0.09
C LEU A 253 14.19 -1.18 -1.36
N ALA A 254 15.00 -2.22 -1.56
CA ALA A 254 15.79 -2.39 -2.77
C ALA A 254 14.89 -2.41 -4.02
N LYS A 255 13.75 -3.11 -3.97
CA LYS A 255 12.78 -3.12 -5.08
C LYS A 255 12.26 -1.72 -5.43
N ARG A 256 12.04 -0.84 -4.44
CA ARG A 256 11.62 0.56 -4.70
C ARG A 256 12.67 1.35 -5.49
N LEU A 257 13.96 1.05 -5.28
CA LEU A 257 15.06 1.75 -5.94
C LEU A 257 15.33 1.26 -7.36
N VAL A 258 15.02 -0.01 -7.67
CA VAL A 258 15.24 -0.58 -9.02
C VAL A 258 14.43 0.15 -10.10
N ASP A 259 13.18 0.49 -9.78
CA ASP A 259 12.24 1.12 -10.72
C ASP A 259 12.24 2.66 -10.61
N LEU A 260 13.31 3.26 -10.06
CA LEU A 260 13.39 4.70 -9.86
C LEU A 260 13.46 5.45 -11.20
N HIS A 261 12.62 6.47 -11.34
CA HIS A 261 12.66 7.44 -12.44
C HIS A 261 12.97 8.83 -11.87
N PRO A 262 14.20 9.36 -12.05
CA PRO A 262 14.66 10.54 -11.30
C PRO A 262 13.82 11.81 -11.46
N PRO A 263 13.34 12.19 -12.66
CA PRO A 263 12.45 13.35 -12.79
C PRO A 263 11.13 13.20 -12.00
N HIS A 264 10.55 12.00 -12.00
CA HIS A 264 9.33 11.73 -11.23
C HIS A 264 9.61 11.69 -9.72
N GLU A 265 10.75 11.14 -9.31
CA GLU A 265 11.18 11.11 -7.92
C GLU A 265 11.43 12.53 -7.37
N SER A 266 12.08 13.39 -8.16
CA SER A 266 12.23 14.82 -7.86
C SER A 266 10.88 15.49 -7.62
N ALA A 267 9.93 15.30 -8.53
CA ALA A 267 8.59 15.87 -8.39
C ALA A 267 7.86 15.38 -7.12
N LEU A 268 8.03 14.11 -6.74
CA LEU A 268 7.47 13.59 -5.49
C LEU A 268 8.10 14.23 -4.25
N ILE A 269 9.41 14.47 -4.25
CA ILE A 269 10.13 15.13 -3.16
C ILE A 269 9.68 16.58 -3.02
N ARG A 270 9.67 17.35 -4.13
CA ARG A 270 9.19 18.74 -4.12
C ARG A 270 7.76 18.85 -3.64
N ARG A 271 6.89 17.90 -4.05
CA ARG A 271 5.52 17.85 -3.55
C ARG A 271 5.47 17.61 -2.04
N ALA A 272 6.23 16.64 -1.51
CA ALA A 272 6.29 16.38 -0.08
C ALA A 272 6.76 17.62 0.71
N ALA A 273 7.82 18.27 0.22
CA ALA A 273 8.34 19.52 0.79
C ALA A 273 7.30 20.65 0.75
N ALA A 274 6.60 20.84 -0.37
CA ALA A 274 5.58 21.86 -0.52
C ALA A 274 4.34 21.63 0.37
N VAL A 275 3.96 20.37 0.59
CA VAL A 275 2.88 20.03 1.55
C VAL A 275 3.35 20.32 2.98
N ALA A 276 4.59 19.94 3.32
CA ALA A 276 5.16 20.22 4.63
C ALA A 276 5.27 21.74 4.88
N ALA A 277 5.72 22.53 3.90
CA ALA A 277 5.91 23.98 4.02
C ALA A 277 4.64 24.77 4.38
N LYS A 278 3.45 24.18 4.18
CA LYS A 278 2.16 24.78 4.57
C LYS A 278 1.86 24.64 6.07
N LEU A 279 2.61 23.79 6.79
CA LEU A 279 2.42 23.59 8.22
C LEU A 279 2.92 24.80 9.02
N PRO A 280 2.34 25.07 10.20
CA PRO A 280 2.79 26.15 11.09
C PRO A 280 4.29 26.07 11.38
N LEU A 281 4.96 27.22 11.34
CA LEU A 281 6.36 27.41 11.70
C LEU A 281 6.63 26.83 13.10
N GLY A 282 7.51 25.84 13.19
CA GLY A 282 7.82 25.08 14.42
C GLY A 282 7.54 23.57 14.30
N LEU A 283 6.76 23.13 13.32
CA LEU A 283 6.55 21.70 12.99
C LEU A 283 7.38 21.24 11.79
N LEU A 284 8.00 22.16 11.07
CA LEU A 284 8.87 21.88 9.94
C LEU A 284 10.30 21.62 10.41
N PRO A 285 11.01 20.62 9.84
CA PRO A 285 12.46 20.58 9.94
C PRO A 285 13.04 21.88 9.40
N ALA A 286 14.12 22.38 9.99
CA ALA A 286 14.77 23.64 9.57
C ALA A 286 15.37 23.59 8.14
N ASP A 287 15.24 22.46 7.43
CA ASP A 287 16.05 22.12 6.26
C ASP A 287 15.19 21.58 5.09
N THR A 288 14.06 22.22 4.80
CA THR A 288 13.32 21.96 3.55
C THR A 288 14.16 22.30 2.31
N ASP A 289 15.16 23.17 2.47
CA ASP A 289 16.10 23.54 1.41
C ASP A 289 16.97 22.35 0.97
N ALA A 290 17.40 21.48 1.88
CA ALA A 290 18.10 20.24 1.51
C ALA A 290 17.24 19.31 0.63
N LEU A 291 15.91 19.31 0.79
CA LEU A 291 15.01 18.52 -0.06
C LEU A 291 14.95 19.09 -1.48
N GLU A 292 14.96 20.41 -1.62
CA GLU A 292 15.01 21.08 -2.92
C GLU A 292 16.36 20.89 -3.61
N GLN A 293 17.45 20.96 -2.85
CA GLN A 293 18.79 20.64 -3.34
C GLN A 293 18.88 19.18 -3.81
N LEU A 294 18.34 18.24 -3.03
CA LEU A 294 18.23 16.85 -3.44
C LEU A 294 17.45 16.75 -4.75
N ALA A 295 16.22 17.27 -4.81
CA ALA A 295 15.38 17.24 -6.01
C ALA A 295 16.09 17.78 -7.26
N THR A 296 16.78 18.92 -7.13
CA THR A 296 17.57 19.53 -8.19
C THR A 296 18.73 18.64 -8.63
N ALA A 297 19.45 18.02 -7.69
CA ALA A 297 20.52 17.10 -8.00
C ALA A 297 20.02 15.84 -8.73
N LEU A 298 18.82 15.34 -8.41
CA LEU A 298 18.23 14.18 -9.09
C LEU A 298 17.94 14.47 -10.57
N GLU A 299 17.53 15.69 -10.88
CA GLU A 299 17.25 16.14 -12.26
C GLU A 299 18.52 16.36 -13.06
N ALA A 300 19.58 16.84 -12.42
CA ALA A 300 20.88 17.08 -13.04
C ALA A 300 21.72 15.80 -13.18
N ALA A 301 21.38 14.72 -12.47
CA ALA A 301 22.17 13.50 -12.45
C ALA A 301 22.21 12.82 -13.83
N PRO A 302 23.42 12.48 -14.35
CA PRO A 302 23.54 11.78 -15.62
C PRO A 302 22.92 10.39 -15.52
N LEU A 303 22.02 10.08 -16.45
CA LEU A 303 21.36 8.79 -16.53
C LEU A 303 22.06 7.89 -17.55
N ASP A 304 22.08 6.58 -17.28
CA ASP A 304 22.49 5.59 -18.27
C ASP A 304 21.50 5.54 -19.45
N SER A 305 21.83 4.77 -20.49
CA SER A 305 20.97 4.60 -21.67
C SER A 305 19.60 3.97 -21.38
N ARG A 306 19.37 3.49 -20.15
CA ARG A 306 18.09 2.97 -19.65
C ARG A 306 17.42 3.94 -18.68
N GLY A 307 17.90 5.18 -18.61
CA GLY A 307 17.37 6.22 -17.75
C GLY A 307 17.56 5.93 -16.25
N ALA A 308 18.51 5.07 -15.86
CA ALA A 308 18.81 4.71 -14.49
C ALA A 308 20.08 5.43 -14.01
N TRP A 309 20.22 5.62 -12.69
CA TRP A 309 21.50 6.07 -12.17
C TRP A 309 22.57 5.00 -12.34
N PRO A 310 23.84 5.41 -12.48
CA PRO A 310 24.93 4.49 -12.24
C PRO A 310 24.80 3.86 -10.85
N PRO A 311 25.31 2.64 -10.63
CA PRO A 311 25.23 1.96 -9.34
C PRO A 311 25.66 2.90 -8.21
N LEU A 312 24.98 2.87 -7.05
CA LEU A 312 25.28 3.73 -5.89
C LEU A 312 26.77 3.73 -5.48
N ALA A 313 27.51 2.66 -5.79
CA ALA A 313 28.97 2.58 -5.62
C ALA A 313 29.78 3.62 -6.44
N ALA A 314 29.18 4.24 -7.44
CA ALA A 314 29.78 5.29 -8.26
C ALA A 314 29.41 6.72 -7.81
N LEU A 315 28.44 6.87 -6.90
CA LEU A 315 28.00 8.16 -6.33
C LEU A 315 28.73 8.52 -5.03
N SER A 316 29.68 7.69 -4.59
CA SER A 316 30.51 7.92 -3.40
C SER A 316 31.88 8.55 -3.72
N ALA A 317 31.98 9.28 -4.83
CA ALA A 317 33.18 10.00 -5.25
C ALA A 317 32.94 11.51 -5.22
#